data_AF-A0AA96WT10-F1
#
_entry.id   AF-A0AA96WT10-F1
#
_cell.length_a   1.000
_cell.length_b   1.000
_cell.length_c   1.000
_cell.angle_alpha   90.00
_cell.angle_beta   90.00
_cell.angle_gamma   90.00
#
_symmetry.space_group_name_H-M   'P 1'
#
loop_
_entity.id
_entity.type
_entity.pdbx_description
1 polymer ?
#
loop_
_entity_poly.entity_id
_entity_poly.type
_entity_poly.pdbx_seq_one_letter_code
_entity_poly.pdbx_strand_id
1 'polypeptide(L)'
;MQRWSQQECEDWFVQARKPDLNELSRLSQVPFSTLKRWRSSGEWVRKRSDFQDRVASETREKTIEKKADRMSDLHAQLEAEHLESYGLIRHLAMIRIRQLREKALIQKLEAELSESEMKALAVSLDELNTCSMIIDRCVKGERLVAGAEYSDLNKAISSIERTGLKVVAPNAETLSGIGIFGVKKEGATDG
;
A
#
# COMPACT_ATOMS: atom_id res chain seq x y z
N MET A 1 -10.70 -0.41 32.14
CA MET A 1 -11.22 0.79 32.83
C MET A 1 -12.69 0.55 33.16
N GLN A 2 -13.09 0.69 34.41
CA GLN A 2 -14.45 0.44 34.88
C GLN A 2 -15.35 1.64 34.49
N ARG A 3 -16.51 1.38 33.87
CA ARG A 3 -17.47 2.43 33.47
C ARG A 3 -18.30 2.82 34.70
N TRP A 4 -18.32 4.11 35.04
CA TRP A 4 -19.14 4.64 36.13
C TRP A 4 -20.60 4.71 35.69
N SER A 5 -21.53 4.43 36.62
CA SER A 5 -22.96 4.64 36.41
C SER A 5 -23.33 6.13 36.44
N GLN A 6 -24.52 6.45 35.94
CA GLN A 6 -25.03 7.82 35.92
C GLN A 6 -25.17 8.39 37.33
N GLN A 7 -25.71 7.60 38.25
CA GLN A 7 -25.89 7.98 39.64
C GLN A 7 -24.56 8.21 40.35
N GLU A 8 -23.56 7.35 40.12
CA GLU A 8 -22.20 7.54 40.68
C GLU A 8 -21.53 8.81 40.13
N CYS A 9 -21.75 9.14 38.84
CA CYS A 9 -21.26 10.40 38.29
C CYS A 9 -22.00 11.60 38.89
N GLU A 10 -23.33 11.54 39.01
CA GLU A 10 -24.14 12.63 39.51
C GLU A 10 -23.89 12.89 40.99
N ASP A 11 -23.77 11.83 41.80
CA ASP A 11 -23.42 11.91 43.21
C ASP A 11 -22.00 12.48 43.41
N TRP A 12 -21.03 12.05 42.60
CA TRP A 12 -19.66 12.53 42.70
C TRP A 12 -19.47 13.97 42.18
N PHE A 13 -20.18 14.37 41.12
CA PHE A 13 -20.00 15.66 40.45
C PHE A 13 -20.98 16.76 40.86
N VAL A 14 -22.15 16.39 41.40
CA VAL A 14 -23.22 17.34 41.75
C VAL A 14 -23.48 17.36 43.26
N GLN A 15 -23.52 16.21 43.93
CA GLN A 15 -24.07 16.14 45.28
C GLN A 15 -23.04 16.05 46.43
N ALA A 16 -21.95 15.29 46.31
CA ALA A 16 -21.19 14.88 47.50
C ALA A 16 -19.97 15.75 47.85
N ARG A 17 -19.24 16.27 46.87
CA ARG A 17 -18.09 17.18 47.06
C ARG A 17 -17.94 17.93 45.76
N LYS A 18 -17.99 19.27 45.71
CA LYS A 18 -17.67 20.04 44.49
C LYS A 18 -16.16 19.92 44.23
N PRO A 19 -15.63 18.95 43.45
CA PRO A 19 -14.21 18.85 43.26
C PRO A 19 -13.82 19.98 42.29
N ASP A 20 -12.62 20.54 42.43
CA ASP A 20 -12.18 21.54 41.46
C ASP A 20 -12.17 20.91 40.06
N LEU A 21 -12.77 21.58 39.08
CA LEU A 21 -12.85 21.11 37.70
C LEU A 21 -11.44 20.89 37.10
N ASN A 22 -10.42 21.57 37.64
CA ASN A 22 -9.02 21.34 37.27
C ASN A 22 -8.52 19.96 37.69
N GLU A 23 -8.81 19.55 38.93
CA GLU A 23 -8.41 18.25 39.44
C GLU A 23 -9.13 17.12 38.69
N LEU A 24 -10.38 17.36 38.35
CA LEU A 24 -11.22 16.50 37.53
C LEU A 24 -10.71 16.35 36.09
N SER A 25 -10.24 17.45 35.49
CA SER A 25 -9.60 17.43 34.18
C SER A 25 -8.35 16.55 34.19
N ARG A 26 -7.55 16.61 35.26
CA ARG A 26 -6.35 15.79 35.43
C ARG A 26 -6.67 14.30 35.57
N LEU A 27 -7.64 13.95 36.40
CA LEU A 27 -8.01 12.55 36.68
C LEU A 27 -8.70 11.87 35.49
N SER A 28 -9.58 12.59 34.79
CA SER A 28 -10.35 12.05 33.66
C SER A 28 -9.64 12.17 32.32
N GLN A 29 -8.56 12.96 32.26
CA GLN A 29 -7.89 13.41 31.03
C GLN A 29 -8.81 14.11 30.03
N VAL A 30 -9.97 14.60 30.48
CA VAL A 30 -10.87 15.42 29.66
C VAL A 30 -10.51 16.90 29.88
N PRO A 31 -10.40 17.72 28.82
CA PRO A 31 -10.06 19.13 28.99
C PRO A 31 -11.05 19.89 29.87
N PHE A 32 -10.53 20.77 30.73
CA PHE A 32 -11.32 21.60 31.65
C PHE A 32 -12.48 22.33 30.96
N SER A 33 -12.22 22.92 29.79
CA SER A 33 -13.24 23.63 29.00
C SER A 33 -14.42 22.74 28.63
N THR A 34 -14.17 21.47 28.35
CA THR A 34 -15.16 20.46 27.99
C THR A 34 -15.98 20.07 29.22
N LEU A 35 -15.33 19.83 30.36
CA LEU A 35 -16.00 19.53 31.64
C LEU A 35 -16.87 20.70 32.11
N LYS A 36 -16.37 21.94 32.00
CA LYS A 36 -17.13 23.16 32.31
C LYS A 36 -18.40 23.27 31.47
N ARG A 37 -18.32 22.92 30.18
CA ARG A 37 -19.48 22.90 29.25
C ARG A 37 -20.47 21.77 29.57
N TRP A 38 -19.99 20.62 30.02
CA TRP A 38 -20.87 19.51 30.43
C TRP A 38 -21.63 19.87 31.71
N ARG A 39 -20.93 20.51 32.66
CA ARG A 39 -21.49 21.04 33.91
C ARG A 39 -22.70 21.93 33.69
N SER A 40 -22.58 22.89 32.79
CA SER A 40 -23.66 23.85 32.53
C SER A 40 -24.88 23.22 31.85
N SER A 41 -24.77 21.99 31.33
CA SER A 41 -25.85 21.33 30.59
C SER A 41 -26.53 20.17 31.32
N GLY A 42 -26.01 19.72 32.47
CA GLY A 42 -26.55 18.56 33.22
C GLY A 42 -26.34 17.18 32.56
N GLU A 43 -26.14 17.11 31.24
CA GLU A 43 -26.00 15.84 30.50
C GLU A 43 -24.59 15.24 30.50
N TRP A 44 -23.98 15.06 31.66
CA TRP A 44 -22.58 14.63 31.77
C TRP A 44 -22.31 13.25 31.19
N VAL A 45 -23.18 12.29 31.50
CA VAL A 45 -22.95 10.87 31.17
C VAL A 45 -22.98 10.64 29.67
N ARG A 46 -24.02 11.17 29.00
CA ARG A 46 -24.16 11.10 27.55
C ARG A 46 -22.98 11.77 26.85
N LYS A 47 -22.66 13.01 27.23
CA LYS A 47 -21.58 13.77 26.59
C LYS A 47 -20.19 13.17 26.84
N ARG A 48 -19.99 12.50 27.97
CA ARG A 48 -18.77 11.74 28.24
C ARG A 48 -18.67 10.51 27.34
N SER A 49 -19.76 9.74 27.18
CA SER A 49 -19.80 8.61 26.25
C SER A 49 -19.48 9.08 24.83
N ASP A 50 -20.19 10.08 24.34
CA ASP A 50 -20.00 10.63 22.99
C ASP A 50 -18.56 11.12 22.77
N PHE A 51 -17.96 11.74 23.78
CA PHE A 51 -16.57 12.18 23.72
C PHE A 51 -15.60 11.01 23.68
N GLN A 52 -15.79 9.99 24.51
CA GLN A 52 -14.95 8.80 24.51
C GLN A 52 -15.05 8.04 23.19
N ASP A 53 -16.25 7.88 22.66
CA ASP A 53 -16.50 7.20 21.38
C ASP A 53 -15.86 7.97 20.22
N ARG A 54 -15.99 9.30 20.20
CA ARG A 54 -15.31 10.14 19.21
C ARG A 54 -13.79 10.08 19.32
N VAL A 55 -13.22 10.21 20.51
CA VAL A 55 -11.76 10.11 20.71
C VAL A 55 -11.26 8.72 20.31
N ALA A 56 -12.00 7.66 20.64
CA ALA A 56 -11.66 6.31 20.22
C ALA A 56 -11.73 6.15 18.69
N SER A 57 -12.74 6.72 18.03
CA SER A 57 -12.85 6.74 16.56
C SER A 57 -11.70 7.49 15.92
N GLU A 58 -11.43 8.74 16.34
CA GLU A 58 -10.34 9.56 15.82
C GLU A 58 -8.98 8.89 16.03
N THR A 59 -8.75 8.26 17.19
CA THR A 59 -7.51 7.53 17.47
C THR A 59 -7.39 6.30 16.57
N ARG A 60 -8.50 5.58 16.35
CA ARG A 60 -8.54 4.41 15.46
C ARG A 60 -8.26 4.82 14.03
N GLU A 61 -8.90 5.86 13.52
CA GLU A 61 -8.69 6.41 12.17
C GLU A 61 -7.23 6.82 11.97
N LYS A 62 -6.67 7.64 12.86
CA LYS A 62 -5.25 8.05 12.80
C LYS A 62 -4.29 6.86 12.89
N THR A 63 -4.65 5.81 13.63
CA THR A 63 -3.85 4.59 13.71
C THR A 63 -3.93 3.79 12.43
N ILE A 64 -5.11 3.71 11.80
CA ILE A 64 -5.31 3.06 10.51
C ILE A 64 -4.53 3.80 9.43
N GLU A 65 -4.65 5.13 9.36
CA GLU A 65 -3.93 5.99 8.42
C GLU A 65 -2.42 5.82 8.54
N LYS A 66 -1.85 5.97 9.74
CA LYS A 66 -0.41 5.75 9.98
C LYS A 66 0.06 4.35 9.61
N LYS A 67 -0.76 3.32 9.86
CA LYS A 67 -0.43 1.94 9.48
C LYS A 67 -0.52 1.75 7.98
N ALA A 68 -1.49 2.37 7.32
CA ALA A 68 -1.66 2.34 5.88
C ALA A 68 -0.46 3.02 5.18
N ASP A 69 -0.05 4.20 5.65
CA ASP A 69 1.14 4.90 5.14
C ASP A 69 2.39 4.02 5.28
N ARG A 70 2.62 3.47 6.48
CA ARG A 70 3.77 2.59 6.72
C ARG A 70 3.72 1.32 5.86
N MET A 71 2.55 0.75 5.64
CA MET A 71 2.36 -0.40 4.76
C MET A 71 2.67 -0.03 3.31
N SER A 72 2.23 1.15 2.86
CA SER A 72 2.51 1.67 1.52
C SER A 72 4.01 1.87 1.31
N ASP A 73 4.71 2.46 2.28
CA ASP A 73 6.16 2.65 2.23
C ASP A 73 6.92 1.33 2.17
N LEU A 74 6.54 0.36 3.00
CA LEU A 74 7.12 -0.99 2.98
C LEU A 74 6.86 -1.69 1.64
N HIS A 75 5.68 -1.49 1.06
CA HIS A 75 5.36 -2.07 -0.24
C HIS A 75 6.23 -1.48 -1.35
N ALA A 76 6.39 -0.15 -1.38
CA ALA A 76 7.25 0.53 -2.33
C ALA A 76 8.73 0.09 -2.20
N GLN A 77 9.20 -0.14 -0.97
CA GLN A 77 10.55 -0.68 -0.73
C GLN A 77 10.70 -2.10 -1.29
N LEU A 78 9.75 -2.99 -1.01
CA LEU A 78 9.76 -4.36 -1.53
C LEU A 78 9.69 -4.40 -3.06
N GLU A 79 8.90 -3.51 -3.67
CA GLU A 79 8.83 -3.37 -5.13
C GLU A 79 10.19 -2.95 -5.70
N ALA A 80 10.86 -1.97 -5.09
CA ALA A 80 12.20 -1.56 -5.52
C ALA A 80 13.22 -2.71 -5.43
N GLU A 81 13.23 -3.44 -4.31
CA GLU A 81 14.10 -4.60 -4.10
C GLU A 81 13.83 -5.74 -5.11
N HIS A 82 12.56 -6.00 -5.42
CA HIS A 82 12.18 -6.99 -6.43
C HIS A 82 12.65 -6.57 -7.83
N LEU A 83 12.48 -5.30 -8.18
CA LEU A 83 12.94 -4.78 -9.48
C LEU A 83 14.46 -4.93 -9.64
N GLU A 84 15.22 -4.56 -8.60
CA GLU A 84 16.67 -4.74 -8.57
C GLU A 84 17.07 -6.21 -8.71
N SER A 85 16.42 -7.09 -7.96
CA SER A 85 16.69 -8.54 -7.99
C SER A 85 16.45 -9.13 -9.38
N TYR A 86 15.34 -8.80 -10.03
CA TYR A 86 15.08 -9.25 -11.40
C TYR A 86 16.11 -8.70 -12.39
N GLY A 87 16.50 -7.44 -12.23
CA GLY A 87 17.52 -6.80 -13.05
C GLY A 87 18.90 -7.48 -12.95
N LEU A 88 19.34 -7.80 -11.73
CA LEU A 88 20.60 -8.51 -11.47
C LEU A 88 20.60 -9.91 -12.09
N ILE A 89 19.55 -10.70 -11.85
CA ILE A 89 19.44 -12.07 -12.39
C ILE A 89 19.41 -12.05 -13.92
N ARG A 90 18.67 -11.11 -14.52
CA ARG A 90 18.66 -10.91 -15.97
C ARG A 90 20.05 -10.58 -16.49
N HIS A 91 20.79 -9.70 -15.81
CA HIS A 91 22.15 -9.34 -16.21
C HIS A 91 23.11 -10.53 -16.19
N LEU A 92 23.06 -11.34 -15.12
CA LEU A 92 23.85 -12.57 -15.03
C LEU A 92 23.51 -13.57 -16.13
N ALA A 93 22.23 -13.77 -16.42
CA ALA A 93 21.79 -14.64 -17.52
C ALA A 93 22.31 -14.14 -18.88
N MET A 94 22.28 -12.83 -19.13
CA MET A 94 22.83 -12.24 -20.35
C MET A 94 24.36 -12.44 -20.47
N ILE A 95 25.10 -12.26 -19.37
CA ILE A 95 26.55 -12.54 -19.33
C ILE A 95 26.80 -14.01 -19.67
N ARG A 96 26.03 -14.94 -19.08
CA ARG A 96 26.19 -16.37 -19.34
C ARG A 96 25.90 -16.72 -20.81
N ILE A 97 24.87 -16.13 -21.41
CA ILE A 97 24.59 -16.30 -22.85
C ILE A 97 25.78 -15.85 -23.69
N ARG A 98 26.41 -14.71 -23.37
CA ARG A 98 27.60 -14.23 -24.10
C ARG A 98 28.76 -15.22 -23.99
N GLN A 99 29.03 -15.71 -22.78
CA GLN A 99 30.09 -16.71 -22.54
C GLN A 99 29.83 -18.02 -23.31
N LEU A 100 28.57 -18.48 -23.36
CA LEU A 100 28.21 -19.69 -24.10
C LEU A 100 28.36 -19.49 -25.61
N ARG A 101 28.00 -18.32 -26.13
CA ARG A 101 28.22 -17.97 -27.54
C ARG A 101 29.70 -17.90 -27.90
N GLU A 102 30.54 -17.30 -27.05
CA GLU A 102 31.99 -17.28 -27.24
C GLU A 102 32.57 -18.69 -27.24
N LYS A 103 32.18 -19.53 -26.27
CA LYS A 103 32.62 -20.94 -26.23
C LYS A 103 32.19 -21.71 -27.46
N ALA A 104 30.94 -21.55 -27.90
CA ALA A 104 30.44 -22.20 -29.11
C ALA A 104 31.18 -21.73 -30.37
N LEU A 105 31.58 -20.46 -30.43
CA LEU A 105 32.38 -19.93 -31.54
C LEU A 105 33.81 -20.51 -31.54
N ILE A 106 34.48 -20.54 -30.39
CA ILE A 106 35.80 -21.16 -30.23
C ILE A 106 35.73 -22.64 -30.63
N GLN A 107 34.77 -23.37 -30.09
CA GLN A 107 34.55 -24.78 -30.43
C GLN A 107 34.23 -24.96 -31.90
N LYS A 108 33.47 -24.07 -32.55
CA LYS A 108 33.20 -24.17 -33.99
C LYS A 108 34.47 -23.95 -34.83
N LEU A 109 35.35 -23.06 -34.41
CA LEU A 109 36.65 -22.85 -35.04
C LEU A 109 37.59 -24.06 -34.84
N GLU A 110 37.45 -24.77 -33.71
CA GLU A 110 38.21 -25.99 -33.40
C GLU A 110 37.60 -27.25 -34.07
N ALA A 111 36.28 -27.33 -34.17
CA ALA A 111 35.51 -28.50 -34.64
C ALA A 111 35.49 -28.69 -36.16
N GLU A 112 36.12 -27.82 -36.94
CA GLU A 112 36.57 -28.20 -38.28
C GLU A 112 37.55 -29.42 -38.25
N LEU A 113 37.91 -29.93 -37.05
CA LEU A 113 38.73 -31.13 -36.84
C LEU A 113 38.04 -32.41 -36.28
N SER A 114 36.82 -32.46 -35.70
CA SER A 114 36.28 -33.76 -35.20
C SER A 114 34.76 -33.88 -34.91
N GLU A 115 34.26 -35.13 -34.90
CA GLU A 115 32.84 -35.50 -34.70
C GLU A 115 32.38 -35.53 -33.21
N SER A 116 33.31 -35.52 -32.23
CA SER A 116 32.96 -35.64 -30.80
C SER A 116 32.30 -34.38 -30.21
N GLU A 117 32.40 -33.25 -30.93
CA GLU A 117 32.00 -31.92 -30.46
C GLU A 117 30.50 -31.64 -30.62
N MET A 118 29.78 -32.42 -31.42
CA MET A 118 28.32 -32.27 -31.57
C MET A 118 27.55 -32.51 -30.26
N LYS A 119 28.02 -33.39 -29.37
CA LYS A 119 27.42 -33.59 -28.04
C LYS A 119 27.66 -32.41 -27.09
N ALA A 120 28.81 -31.76 -27.17
CA ALA A 120 29.11 -30.57 -26.37
C ALA A 120 28.24 -29.38 -26.79
N LEU A 121 27.97 -29.24 -28.09
CA LEU A 121 27.05 -28.22 -28.62
C LEU A 121 25.61 -28.41 -28.13
N ALA A 122 25.13 -29.66 -28.03
CA ALA A 122 23.79 -29.95 -27.52
C ALA A 122 23.61 -29.50 -26.06
N VAL A 123 24.61 -29.74 -25.20
CA VAL A 123 24.61 -29.25 -23.81
C VAL A 123 24.61 -27.71 -23.76
N SER A 124 25.31 -27.04 -24.68
CA SER A 124 25.29 -25.58 -24.78
C SER A 124 23.91 -25.03 -25.18
N LEU A 125 23.12 -25.77 -25.96
CA LEU A 125 21.79 -25.35 -26.39
C LEU A 125 20.79 -25.37 -25.21
N ASP A 126 20.86 -26.38 -24.35
CA ASP A 126 20.01 -26.47 -23.15
C ASP A 126 20.33 -25.37 -22.13
N GLU A 127 21.61 -25.03 -21.96
CA GLU A 127 22.00 -23.90 -21.11
C GLU A 127 21.51 -22.56 -21.67
N LEU A 128 21.57 -22.36 -23.00
CA LEU A 128 21.03 -21.17 -23.65
C LEU A 128 19.51 -21.06 -23.48
N ASN A 129 18.77 -22.16 -23.64
CA ASN A 129 17.34 -22.20 -23.40
C ASN A 129 17.00 -21.86 -21.95
N THR A 130 17.77 -22.40 -21.00
CA THR A 130 17.61 -22.10 -19.57
C THR A 130 17.82 -20.60 -19.29
N CYS A 131 18.88 -20.00 -19.84
CA CYS A 131 19.13 -18.57 -19.68
C CYS A 131 18.02 -17.72 -20.35
N SER A 132 17.51 -18.13 -21.51
CA SER A 132 16.38 -17.45 -22.17
C SER A 132 15.13 -17.46 -21.30
N MET A 133 14.78 -18.62 -20.72
CA MET A 133 13.63 -18.73 -19.82
C MET A 133 13.79 -17.87 -18.55
N ILE A 134 15.01 -17.78 -18.01
CA ILE A 134 15.30 -16.91 -16.85
C ILE A 134 15.07 -15.45 -17.23
N ILE A 135 15.57 -15.00 -18.38
CA ILE A 135 15.37 -13.63 -18.87
C ILE A 135 13.87 -13.33 -19.04
N ASP A 136 13.11 -14.22 -19.67
CA ASP A 136 11.67 -14.03 -19.88
C ASP A 136 10.92 -13.91 -18.54
N ARG A 137 11.28 -14.74 -17.55
CA ARG A 137 10.70 -14.68 -16.20
C ARG A 137 11.05 -13.37 -15.49
N CYS A 138 12.30 -12.91 -15.58
CA CYS A 138 12.72 -11.63 -15.01
C CYS A 138 11.99 -10.46 -15.66
N VAL A 139 11.89 -10.43 -17.00
CA VAL A 139 11.16 -9.37 -17.73
C VAL A 139 9.68 -9.35 -17.33
N LYS A 140 9.06 -10.52 -17.18
CA LYS A 140 7.68 -10.60 -16.68
C LYS A 140 7.57 -10.08 -15.24
N GLY A 141 8.50 -10.45 -14.36
CA GLY A 141 8.57 -9.95 -12.99
C GLY A 141 8.73 -8.43 -12.91
N GLU A 142 9.65 -7.84 -13.68
CA GLU A 142 9.84 -6.39 -13.76
C GLU A 142 8.57 -5.66 -14.21
N ARG A 143 7.86 -6.20 -15.22
CA ARG A 143 6.60 -5.62 -15.71
C ARG A 143 5.47 -5.67 -14.69
N LEU A 144 5.40 -6.74 -13.91
CA LEU A 144 4.44 -6.89 -12.82
C LEU A 144 4.69 -5.84 -11.74
N VAL A 145 5.94 -5.72 -11.30
CA VAL A 145 6.36 -4.77 -10.25
C VAL A 145 6.19 -3.32 -10.72
N ALA A 146 6.55 -3.00 -11.97
CA ALA A 146 6.40 -1.66 -12.52
C ALA A 146 4.94 -1.26 -12.82
N GLY A 147 3.97 -2.13 -12.52
CA GLY A 147 2.55 -1.91 -12.83
C GLY A 147 2.25 -1.85 -14.33
N ALA A 148 3.19 -2.23 -15.19
CA ALA A 148 3.06 -2.16 -16.65
C ALA A 148 2.00 -3.15 -17.17
N GLU A 149 1.68 -4.22 -16.44
CA GLU A 149 0.55 -5.10 -16.76
C GLU A 149 -0.81 -4.40 -16.64
N TYR A 150 -0.90 -3.33 -15.83
CA TYR A 150 -2.12 -2.53 -15.62
C TYR A 150 -2.22 -1.32 -16.54
N SER A 151 -1.27 -1.14 -17.47
CA SER A 151 -1.36 -0.10 -18.51
C SER A 151 -2.53 -0.32 -19.46
N ASP A 152 -3.00 -1.57 -19.60
CA ASP A 152 -4.24 -1.93 -20.29
C ASP A 152 -5.38 -2.05 -19.27
N LEU A 153 -6.23 -1.03 -19.23
CA LEU A 153 -7.34 -0.88 -18.29
C LEU A 153 -8.27 -2.11 -18.29
N ASN A 154 -8.46 -2.76 -19.45
CA ASN A 154 -9.33 -3.92 -19.57
C ASN A 154 -8.71 -5.18 -18.94
N LYS A 155 -7.39 -5.35 -19.05
CA LYS A 155 -6.66 -6.43 -18.38
C LYS A 155 -6.62 -6.21 -16.87
N ALA A 156 -6.47 -4.97 -16.44
CA ALA A 156 -6.53 -4.59 -15.03
C ALA A 156 -7.89 -4.97 -14.41
N ILE A 157 -8.99 -4.56 -15.06
CA ILE A 157 -10.36 -4.89 -14.64
C ILE A 157 -10.54 -6.41 -14.56
N SER A 158 -10.18 -7.13 -15.63
CA SER A 158 -10.32 -8.59 -15.69
C SER A 158 -9.52 -9.33 -14.61
N SER A 159 -8.35 -8.80 -14.22
CA SER A 159 -7.51 -9.41 -13.18
C SER A 159 -8.13 -9.22 -11.79
N ILE A 160 -8.68 -8.03 -11.51
CA ILE A 160 -9.37 -7.73 -10.25
C ILE A 160 -10.66 -8.56 -10.15
N GLU A 161 -11.42 -8.69 -11.23
CA GLU A 161 -12.66 -9.48 -11.24
C GLU A 161 -12.43 -10.98 -10.96
N ARG A 162 -11.28 -11.54 -11.36
CA ARG A 162 -10.91 -12.92 -11.01
C ARG A 162 -10.70 -13.15 -9.52
N THR A 163 -10.45 -12.10 -8.75
CA THR A 163 -10.34 -12.20 -7.27
C THR A 163 -11.70 -12.19 -6.57
N GLY A 164 -12.81 -12.10 -7.33
CA GLY A 164 -14.17 -12.00 -6.79
C GLY A 164 -14.59 -10.57 -6.45
N LEU A 165 -13.76 -9.58 -6.77
CA LEU A 165 -14.03 -8.16 -6.57
C LEU A 165 -14.61 -7.52 -7.83
N LYS A 166 -15.71 -6.78 -7.70
CA LYS A 166 -16.31 -6.06 -8.85
C LYS A 166 -15.70 -4.67 -8.97
N VAL A 167 -15.14 -4.35 -10.13
CA VAL A 167 -14.65 -2.99 -10.41
C VAL A 167 -15.84 -2.10 -10.75
N VAL A 168 -16.07 -1.05 -9.95
CA VAL A 168 -17.11 -0.06 -10.19
C VAL A 168 -16.41 1.25 -10.51
N ALA A 169 -16.65 1.80 -11.70
CA ALA A 169 -16.18 3.15 -12.03
C ALA A 169 -16.82 4.13 -11.04
N PRO A 170 -16.06 5.06 -10.45
CA PRO A 170 -16.65 6.06 -9.56
C PRO A 170 -17.68 6.86 -10.36
N ASN A 171 -18.93 6.84 -9.92
CA ASN A 171 -19.96 7.72 -10.47
C ASN A 171 -19.44 9.15 -10.38
N ALA A 172 -19.58 9.93 -11.45
CA ALA A 172 -19.10 11.32 -11.50
C ALA A 172 -19.61 12.20 -10.33
N GLU A 173 -20.73 11.81 -9.70
CA GLU A 173 -21.32 12.48 -8.53
C GLU A 173 -20.50 12.30 -7.24
N THR A 174 -19.77 11.19 -7.09
CA THR A 174 -18.94 10.90 -5.89
C THR A 174 -17.68 11.78 -5.80
N LEU A 175 -17.27 12.40 -6.91
CA LEU A 175 -16.13 13.33 -6.96
C LEU A 175 -16.52 14.78 -6.60
N SER A 176 -17.80 15.08 -6.39
CA SER A 176 -18.24 16.40 -5.92
C SER A 176 -18.05 16.62 -4.40
N GLY A 177 -17.75 15.56 -3.65
CA GLY A 177 -17.56 15.60 -2.18
C GLY A 177 -16.11 15.60 -1.71
N ILE A 178 -15.13 15.35 -2.59
CA ILE A 178 -13.70 15.37 -2.27
C ILE A 178 -13.05 16.43 -3.16
N GLY A 179 -12.95 17.65 -2.63
CA GLY A 179 -12.32 18.77 -3.32
C GLY A 179 -10.84 18.53 -3.54
N ILE A 180 -10.46 17.91 -4.65
CA ILE A 180 -9.08 17.80 -5.11
C ILE A 180 -9.03 17.97 -6.64
N PHE A 181 -8.28 19.00 -7.06
CA PHE A 181 -7.90 19.41 -8.42
C PHE A 181 -8.98 19.85 -9.41
N GLY A 182 -9.39 21.12 -9.27
CA GLY A 182 -9.91 21.89 -10.39
C GLY A 182 -8.78 22.25 -11.36
N VAL A 183 -8.88 21.78 -12.60
CA VAL A 183 -8.33 22.51 -13.76
C VAL A 183 -9.49 23.34 -14.29
N LYS A 184 -9.53 24.62 -13.90
CA LYS A 184 -10.34 25.63 -14.59
C LYS A 184 -9.78 25.79 -16.00
N LYS A 185 -10.63 25.61 -17.02
CA LYS A 185 -10.42 26.26 -18.31
C LYS A 185 -11.45 27.37 -18.43
N GLU A 186 -11.06 28.57 -18.02
CA GLU A 186 -11.79 29.82 -18.33
C GLU A 186 -11.24 30.40 -19.64
N GLY A 187 -12.17 30.90 -20.49
CA GLY A 187 -11.93 31.67 -21.72
C GLY A 187 -12.19 30.85 -22.99
N ALA A 188 -13.39 30.85 -23.60
CA ALA A 188 -14.05 31.95 -24.34
C ALA A 188 -13.16 32.49 -25.47
N THR A 189 -13.55 32.40 -26.74
CA THR A 189 -14.57 33.30 -27.31
C THR A 189 -15.04 32.85 -28.69
N ASP A 190 -16.27 33.23 -28.99
CA ASP A 190 -17.00 33.10 -30.25
C ASP A 190 -16.28 33.73 -31.46
N GLY A 191 -16.60 33.16 -32.63
CA GLY A 191 -16.28 33.65 -33.97
C GLY A 191 -16.83 32.69 -35.02
#